data_AF-A0AAF0R6E0-F1
#
_entry.id   AF-A0AAF0R6E0-F1
#
_cell.length_a   1.000
_cell.length_b   1.000
_cell.length_c   1.000
_cell.angle_alpha   90.00
_cell.angle_beta   90.00
_cell.angle_gamma   90.00
#
_symmetry.space_group_name_H-M   'P 1'
#
loop_
_entity.id
_entity.type
_entity.pdbx_description
1 polymer ?
#
loop_
_entity_poly.entity_id
_entity_poly.type
_entity_poly.pdbx_seq_one_letter_code
_entity_poly.pdbx_strand_id
1 'polypeptide(L)'
;MLNGEWIVPWSVALEVNYINRMRTLMTTRVQHSLREGNTLADYFTNLAFNFAGTFVFKQFQDVPLVGRRIINTDKQGIPHLRIRQFH
;
A
#
# COMPACT_ATOMS: atom_id res chain seq x y z
N MET A 1 24.10 -4.23 -11.97
CA MET A 1 23.38 -3.50 -13.03
C MET A 1 24.33 -3.35 -14.20
N LEU A 2 24.13 -4.08 -15.30
CA LEU A 2 25.05 -4.02 -16.46
C LEU A 2 24.35 -3.65 -17.77
N ASN A 3 23.04 -3.91 -17.94
CA ASN A 3 22.36 -3.69 -19.23
C ASN A 3 21.05 -2.87 -19.12
N GLY A 4 20.80 -2.16 -18.01
CA GLY A 4 19.54 -1.42 -17.80
C GLY A 4 18.31 -2.31 -17.53
N GLU A 5 18.44 -3.62 -17.67
CA GLU A 5 17.42 -4.59 -17.27
C GLU A 5 17.48 -4.82 -15.76
N TRP A 6 16.37 -4.53 -15.08
CA TRP A 6 16.19 -4.91 -13.69
C TRP A 6 16.00 -6.41 -13.60
N ILE A 7 17.07 -7.12 -13.23
CA ILE A 7 16.99 -8.54 -12.89
C ILE A 7 16.21 -8.65 -11.59
N VAL A 8 15.05 -9.28 -11.66
CA VAL A 8 14.22 -9.55 -10.48
C VAL A 8 14.97 -10.54 -9.59
N PRO A 9 15.22 -10.23 -8.30
CA PRO A 9 15.81 -11.20 -7.39
C PRO A 9 14.95 -12.46 -7.34
N TRP A 10 15.59 -13.64 -7.37
CA TRP A 10 14.88 -14.93 -7.35
C TRP A 10 13.87 -15.05 -6.19
N SER A 11 14.19 -14.45 -5.05
CA SER A 11 13.35 -14.47 -3.83
C SER A 11 11.99 -13.78 -3.98
N VAL A 12 11.80 -12.94 -5.00
CA VAL A 12 10.54 -12.21 -5.26
C VAL A 12 10.04 -12.40 -6.69
N ALA A 13 10.67 -13.31 -7.45
CA ALA A 13 10.38 -13.48 -8.86
C ALA A 13 8.94 -13.94 -9.12
N LEU A 14 8.40 -14.80 -8.24
CA LEU A 14 7.03 -15.29 -8.35
C LEU A 14 6.02 -14.14 -8.18
N GLU A 15 6.20 -13.32 -7.14
CA GLU A 15 5.34 -12.19 -6.82
C GLU A 15 5.38 -11.13 -7.92
N VAL A 16 6.58 -10.78 -8.40
CA VAL A 16 6.75 -9.79 -9.47
C VAL A 16 6.14 -10.27 -10.79
N ASN A 17 6.33 -11.54 -11.14
CA ASN A 17 5.72 -12.12 -12.35
C ASN A 17 4.20 -12.15 -12.25
N TYR A 18 3.65 -12.48 -11.07
CA TYR A 18 2.22 -12.44 -10.84
C TYR A 18 1.64 -11.02 -10.98
N ILE A 19 2.29 -10.02 -10.37
CA ILE A 19 1.90 -8.61 -10.52
C ILE A 19 1.95 -8.19 -11.99
N ASN A 20 3.01 -8.54 -12.72
CA ASN A 20 3.14 -8.23 -14.14
C ASN A 20 2.04 -8.88 -14.98
N ARG A 21 1.67 -10.13 -14.69
CA ARG A 21 0.51 -10.78 -15.33
C ARG A 21 -0.78 -10.04 -15.02
N MET A 22 -1.02 -9.62 -13.79
CA MET A 22 -2.22 -8.82 -13.48
C MET A 22 -2.24 -7.48 -14.25
N ARG A 23 -1.08 -6.85 -14.41
CA ARG A 23 -0.94 -5.60 -15.18
C ARG A 23 -1.24 -5.76 -16.66
N THR A 24 -1.07 -6.95 -17.25
CA THR A 24 -1.46 -7.19 -18.66
C THR A 24 -2.96 -7.42 -18.82
N LEU A 25 -3.66 -7.79 -17.75
CA LEU A 25 -5.11 -8.05 -17.77
C LEU A 25 -5.95 -6.77 -17.64
N MET A 26 -5.36 -5.64 -17.21
CA MET A 26 -6.07 -4.38 -17.04
C MET A 26 -5.18 -3.16 -17.29
N THR A 27 -5.74 -2.07 -17.80
CA THR A 27 -5.03 -0.79 -17.93
C THR A 27 -4.58 -0.31 -16.55
N THR A 28 -3.28 -0.44 -16.28
CA THR A 28 -2.70 -0.12 -14.97
C THR A 28 -1.79 1.09 -15.07
N ARG A 29 -2.03 2.11 -14.22
CA ARG A 29 -1.10 3.23 -14.02
C ARG A 29 -0.33 3.03 -12.71
N VAL A 30 0.99 2.94 -12.81
CA VAL A 30 1.88 2.93 -11.65
C VAL A 30 2.24 4.37 -11.31
N GLN A 31 2.03 4.76 -10.05
CA GLN A 31 2.38 6.08 -9.55
C GLN A 31 3.19 5.96 -8.25
N HIS A 32 4.14 6.85 -8.05
CA HIS A 32 4.86 6.97 -6.79
C HIS A 32 4.11 7.96 -5.89
N SER A 33 3.74 7.53 -4.70
CA SER A 33 3.14 8.39 -3.67
C SER A 33 4.12 8.60 -2.52
N LEU A 34 3.91 9.69 -1.78
CA LEU A 34 4.55 9.87 -0.48
C LEU A 34 4.00 8.84 0.51
N ARG A 35 4.84 8.41 1.46
CA ARG A 35 4.47 7.40 2.46
C ARG A 35 3.21 7.77 3.24
N GLU A 36 3.03 9.05 3.53
CA GLU A 36 1.87 9.56 4.25
C GLU A 36 0.55 9.27 3.49
N GLY A 37 0.59 9.31 2.16
CA GLY A 37 -0.52 8.94 1.29
C GLY A 37 -0.73 7.44 1.14
N ASN A 38 0.06 6.62 1.84
CA ASN A 38 -0.06 5.17 1.86
C ASN A 38 -0.38 4.62 3.27
N THR A 39 -0.77 5.51 4.20
CA THR A 39 -0.99 5.17 5.61
C THR A 39 -2.04 4.06 5.79
N LEU A 40 -3.05 4.00 4.93
CA LEU A 40 -4.06 2.94 4.98
C LEU A 40 -3.50 1.55 4.65
N ALA A 41 -2.63 1.46 3.63
CA ALA A 41 -1.97 0.21 3.27
C ALA A 41 -1.00 -0.23 4.38
N ASP A 42 -0.25 0.70 4.96
CA ASP A 42 0.63 0.46 6.11
C ASP A 42 -0.17 -0.08 7.30
N TYR A 43 -1.34 0.52 7.60
CA TYR A 43 -2.22 0.07 8.68
C TYR A 43 -2.67 -1.38 8.51
N PHE A 44 -3.21 -1.75 7.33
CA PHE A 44 -3.67 -3.12 7.10
C PHE A 44 -2.54 -4.13 7.03
N THR A 45 -1.37 -3.74 6.49
CA THR A 45 -0.18 -4.61 6.47
C THR A 45 0.28 -4.93 7.88
N ASN A 46 0.37 -3.91 8.74
CA ASN A 46 0.73 -4.09 10.14
C ASN A 46 -0.32 -4.91 10.90
N LEU A 47 -1.61 -4.72 10.60
CA LEU A 47 -2.68 -5.51 11.19
C LEU A 47 -2.54 -7.00 10.84
N ALA A 48 -2.34 -7.33 9.57
CA ALA A 48 -2.13 -8.72 9.12
C ALA A 48 -0.86 -9.33 9.73
N PHE A 49 0.23 -8.56 9.76
CA PHE A 49 1.53 -9.02 10.26
C PHE A 49 1.52 -9.27 11.77
N ASN A 50 1.06 -8.30 12.57
CA ASN A 50 1.10 -8.37 14.03
C ASN A 50 0.22 -9.48 14.61
N PHE A 51 -0.91 -9.77 13.96
CA PHE A 51 -1.86 -10.78 14.41
C PHE A 51 -1.73 -12.11 13.65
N ALA A 52 -0.76 -12.21 12.72
CA ALA A 52 -0.51 -13.38 11.87
C ALA A 52 -1.80 -14.01 11.33
N GLY A 53 -2.69 -13.18 10.79
CA GLY A 53 -4.07 -13.58 10.48
C GLY A 53 -4.59 -13.00 9.17
N THR A 54 -5.59 -13.68 8.61
CA THR A 54 -6.36 -13.19 7.46
C THR A 54 -7.57 -12.42 7.95
N PHE A 55 -7.65 -11.14 7.58
CA PHE A 55 -8.78 -10.27 7.92
C PHE A 55 -9.68 -10.09 6.70
N VAL A 56 -10.98 -10.33 6.90
CA VAL A 56 -12.01 -10.05 5.89
C VAL A 56 -13.04 -9.13 6.52
N PHE A 57 -13.07 -7.88 6.06
CA PHE A 57 -14.05 -6.88 6.44
C PHE A 57 -15.09 -6.78 5.34
N LYS A 58 -16.37 -7.03 5.65
CA LYS A 58 -17.47 -6.98 4.66
C LYS A 58 -18.16 -5.62 4.66
N GLN A 59 -18.11 -4.92 5.79
CA GLN A 59 -18.69 -3.61 5.99
C GLN A 59 -17.66 -2.63 6.53
N PHE A 60 -17.88 -1.34 6.27
CA PHE A 60 -17.03 -0.29 6.82
C PHE A 60 -16.96 -0.36 8.35
N GLN A 61 -18.06 -0.73 8.99
CA GLN A 61 -18.17 -0.82 10.46
C GLN A 61 -17.32 -1.95 11.05
N ASP A 62 -17.01 -2.98 10.26
CA ASP A 62 -16.18 -4.11 10.69
C ASP A 62 -14.70 -3.69 10.86
N VAL A 63 -14.29 -2.60 10.20
CA VAL A 63 -12.92 -2.08 10.29
C VAL A 63 -12.72 -1.44 11.67
N PRO A 64 -11.61 -1.74 12.38
CA PRO A 64 -11.34 -1.12 13.66
C PRO A 64 -11.33 0.42 13.57
N LEU A 65 -11.66 1.08 14.68
CA LEU A 65 -11.86 2.54 14.71
C LEU A 65 -10.69 3.33 14.11
N VAL A 66 -9.46 2.91 14.38
CA VAL A 66 -8.24 3.53 13.84
C VAL A 66 -8.21 3.46 12.31
N GLY A 67 -8.44 2.27 11.74
CA GLY A 67 -8.51 2.09 10.28
C GLY A 67 -9.64 2.91 9.65
N ARG A 68 -10.81 2.98 10.28
CA ARG A 68 -11.93 3.82 9.80
C ARG A 68 -11.59 5.30 9.75
N ARG A 69 -10.86 5.82 10.74
CA ARG A 69 -10.40 7.21 10.75
C ARG A 69 -9.48 7.49 9.56
N ILE A 70 -8.49 6.61 9.32
CA ILE A 70 -7.56 6.74 8.20
C ILE A 70 -8.32 6.75 6.87
N ILE A 71 -9.27 5.81 6.66
CA ILE A 71 -10.10 5.76 5.45
C ILE A 71 -10.85 7.08 5.23
N ASN A 72 -11.42 7.66 6.29
CA ASN A 72 -12.16 8.91 6.19
C ASN A 72 -11.24 10.10 5.85
N THR A 73 -10.05 10.14 6.45
CA THR A 73 -9.04 11.16 6.14
C THR A 73 -8.55 11.06 4.69
N ASP A 74 -8.26 9.86 4.20
CA ASP A 74 -7.84 9.63 2.81
C ASP A 74 -8.95 10.04 1.82
N LYS A 75 -10.22 9.69 2.12
CA LYS A 75 -11.38 10.09 1.30
C LYS A 75 -11.56 11.60 1.20
N GLN A 76 -11.18 12.35 2.23
CA GLN A 76 -11.26 13.81 2.22
C GLN A 76 -10.18 14.46 1.34
N GLY A 77 -9.19 13.69 0.85
CA GLY A 77 -8.16 14.20 -0.05
C GLY A 77 -7.26 15.25 0.59
N ILE A 78 -7.13 15.22 1.93
CA ILE A 78 -6.34 16.21 2.66
C ILE A 78 -4.86 16.03 2.27
N PRO A 79 -4.20 17.06 1.72
CA PRO A 79 -2.81 16.95 1.33
C PRO A 79 -1.94 16.69 2.58
N HIS A 80 -1.14 15.62 2.51
CA HIS A 80 -0.22 15.26 3.59
C HIS A 80 0.98 16.22 3.60
N LEU A 81 0.83 17.36 4.27
CA LEU A 81 1.89 18.35 4.43
C LEU A 81 2.85 17.92 5.54
N ARG A 82 4.13 17.71 5.19
CA ARG A 82 5.22 17.66 6.18
C ARG A 82 5.65 19.10 6.51
N ILE A 83 5.27 19.59 7.68
CA ILE A 83 5.86 20.82 8.23
C ILE A 83 7.23 20.43 8.81
N ARG A 84 8.32 20.96 8.25
CA ARG A 84 9.64 20.87 8.89
C ARG A 84 9.61 21.72 10.16
N GLN A 85 9.63 21.09 11.33
CA GLN A 85 9.96 21.80 12.57
C GLN A 85 11.48 22.04 12.57
N PHE A 86 11.88 23.30 12.50
CA PHE A 86 13.24 23.70 12.84
C PHE A 86 13.33 23.71 14.36
N HIS A 87 14.24 22.91 14.91
CA HIS A 87 14.66 22.98 16.31
C HIS A 87 16.00 23.67 16.40
#